data_AF-A0A8A4TQU5-F1
#
_entry.id   AF-A0A8A4TQU5-F1
#
_cell.length_a   1.000
_cell.length_b   1.000
_cell.length_c   1.000
_cell.angle_alpha   90.00
_cell.angle_beta   90.00
_cell.angle_gamma   90.00
#
_symmetry.space_group_name_H-M   'P 1'
#
loop_
_entity.id
_entity.type
_entity.pdbx_description
1 polymer ?
#
loop_
_entity_poly.entity_id
_entity_poly.type
_entity_poly.pdbx_seq_one_letter_code
_entity_poly.pdbx_strand_id
1 'polypeptide(L)'
;MGHHDRRLYQNAMYRSGAVDLTHDDLQLITSAMKAGQEYAISGDVAGIAEKILAILKLHPHFNGVDRVCLARKVGHTNQLLVLDSSMIPIAENLMGGGYRCYVDAHGSLFSLKAGEMRILHDVTEITDSYHLQSRPVQRSLRYIGEMGFRSGLCIPCTFKDELLGYLFMNSSQPIYFHLPRNQDYLIYSQLVQIATSIIQRYRLPASYEGLPELAYLYCWDSRIFNTSFFAKHLTRVLTEQFHTELPVEVTAAQNIPTFLYSPTMMVFFVWHALVQLQVQDKLTALRIHVEPTADGDLVGRLGLEGTTPHAYLVPPILEQAQAIGYRAEVSDGTLSYYWKKDEPARGRTDILYSV
;
A
#
# COMPACT_ATOMS: atom_id res chain seq x y z
N MET A 1 -27.82 9.50 1.58
CA MET A 1 -26.67 10.38 1.26
C MET A 1 -26.44 11.29 2.45
N GLY A 2 -25.24 11.30 3.01
CA GLY A 2 -24.87 12.26 4.05
C GLY A 2 -24.67 13.67 3.46
N HIS A 3 -24.59 14.70 4.31
CA HIS A 3 -24.31 16.08 3.87
C HIS A 3 -23.02 16.22 3.05
N HIS A 4 -22.07 15.29 3.18
CA HIS A 4 -20.79 15.30 2.45
C HIS A 4 -20.90 14.78 1.00
N ASP A 5 -21.67 13.72 0.76
CA ASP A 5 -21.90 13.16 -0.60
C ASP A 5 -22.57 14.21 -1.48
N ARG A 6 -23.48 14.97 -0.86
CA ARG A 6 -24.18 16.09 -1.49
C ARG A 6 -23.23 17.18 -1.98
N ARG A 7 -22.13 17.44 -1.27
CA ARG A 7 -21.15 18.49 -1.60
C ARG A 7 -20.22 18.09 -2.75
N LEU A 8 -19.77 16.83 -2.80
CA LEU A 8 -19.02 16.30 -3.95
C LEU A 8 -19.88 16.27 -5.21
N TYR A 9 -21.13 15.82 -5.09
CA TYR A 9 -22.09 15.85 -6.19
C TYR A 9 -22.41 17.28 -6.65
N GLN A 10 -22.63 18.21 -5.71
CA GLN A 10 -22.87 19.62 -6.04
C GLN A 10 -21.66 20.29 -6.69
N ASN A 11 -20.44 20.00 -6.23
CA ASN A 11 -19.22 20.51 -6.87
C ASN A 11 -19.02 19.91 -8.27
N ALA A 12 -19.34 18.62 -8.46
CA ALA A 12 -19.33 17.98 -9.77
C ALA A 12 -20.36 18.63 -10.70
N MET A 13 -21.61 18.79 -10.25
CA MET A 13 -22.68 19.47 -10.98
C MET A 13 -22.36 20.95 -11.30
N TYR A 14 -21.71 21.65 -10.37
CA TYR A 14 -21.32 23.04 -10.56
C TYR A 14 -20.16 23.18 -11.56
N ARG A 15 -19.17 22.28 -11.50
CA ARG A 15 -18.06 22.22 -12.47
C ARG A 15 -18.50 21.73 -13.84
N SER A 16 -19.51 20.87 -13.89
CA SER A 16 -20.00 20.28 -15.12
C SER A 16 -20.84 21.29 -15.92
N GLY A 17 -21.53 22.22 -15.25
CA GLY A 17 -22.55 23.07 -15.87
C GLY A 17 -23.80 22.27 -16.21
N ALA A 18 -24.69 22.83 -17.05
CA ALA A 18 -25.79 22.07 -17.65
C ALA A 18 -25.20 21.07 -18.66
N VAL A 19 -24.74 19.92 -18.16
CA VAL A 19 -24.21 18.85 -19.01
C VAL A 19 -25.35 18.06 -19.60
N ASP A 20 -25.38 18.00 -20.92
CA ASP A 20 -26.20 17.04 -21.66
C ASP A 20 -25.59 15.65 -21.47
N LEU A 21 -26.13 14.88 -20.53
CA LEU A 21 -25.75 13.48 -20.32
C LEU A 21 -26.32 12.64 -21.45
N THR A 22 -25.48 11.80 -22.05
CA THR A 22 -25.92 10.80 -23.03
C THR A 22 -26.67 9.66 -22.34
N HIS A 23 -27.34 8.82 -23.15
CA HIS A 23 -27.96 7.59 -22.63
C HIS A 23 -26.93 6.68 -21.96
N ASP A 24 -25.74 6.55 -22.55
CA ASP A 24 -24.66 5.71 -22.04
C ASP A 24 -24.13 6.25 -20.70
N ASP A 25 -24.00 7.57 -20.54
CA ASP A 25 -23.62 8.20 -19.27
C ASP A 25 -24.61 7.87 -18.15
N LEU A 26 -25.91 8.01 -18.44
CA LEU A 26 -26.99 7.71 -17.50
C LEU A 26 -27.03 6.23 -17.12
N GLN A 27 -26.80 5.34 -18.09
CA GLN A 27 -26.73 3.90 -17.87
C GLN A 27 -25.54 3.53 -16.98
N LEU A 28 -24.36 4.12 -17.22
CA LEU A 28 -23.17 3.91 -16.40
C LEU A 28 -23.43 4.38 -14.96
N ILE A 29 -23.94 5.60 -14.79
CA ILE A 29 -24.23 6.18 -13.46
C ILE A 29 -25.22 5.29 -12.71
N THR A 30 -26.30 4.86 -13.36
CA THR A 30 -27.31 4.00 -12.75
C THR A 30 -26.72 2.65 -12.33
N SER A 31 -25.89 2.05 -13.18
CA SER A 31 -25.25 0.76 -12.90
C SER A 31 -24.24 0.87 -11.75
N ALA A 32 -23.48 1.95 -11.71
CA ALA A 32 -22.56 2.26 -10.61
C ALA A 32 -23.32 2.42 -9.29
N MET A 33 -24.41 3.18 -9.27
CA MET A 33 -25.26 3.34 -8.09
C MET A 33 -25.81 2.01 -7.59
N LYS A 34 -26.27 1.14 -8.50
CA LYS A 34 -26.75 -0.20 -8.16
C LYS A 34 -25.65 -1.05 -7.51
N ALA A 35 -24.45 -1.06 -8.09
CA ALA A 35 -23.31 -1.78 -7.49
C ALA A 35 -22.96 -1.27 -6.09
N GLY A 36 -23.00 0.05 -5.88
CA GLY A 36 -22.83 0.66 -4.56
C GLY A 36 -23.90 0.23 -3.54
N GLN A 37 -25.16 0.13 -3.97
CA GLN A 37 -26.26 -0.35 -3.12
C GLN A 37 -26.13 -1.83 -2.78
N GLU A 38 -25.77 -2.68 -3.74
CA GLU A 38 -25.51 -4.10 -3.51
C GLU A 38 -24.39 -4.33 -2.49
N TYR A 39 -23.31 -3.55 -2.59
CA TYR A 39 -22.27 -3.56 -1.57
C TYR A 39 -22.81 -3.09 -0.22
N ALA A 40 -23.58 -2.02 -0.20
CA ALA A 40 -24.12 -1.49 1.05
C ALA A 40 -25.00 -2.50 1.82
N ILE A 41 -25.58 -3.46 1.12
CA ILE A 41 -26.38 -4.57 1.68
C ILE A 41 -25.50 -5.74 2.11
N SER A 42 -24.58 -6.18 1.25
CA SER A 42 -23.76 -7.38 1.49
C SER A 42 -22.59 -7.15 2.45
N GLY A 43 -21.96 -5.97 2.40
CA GLY A 43 -20.74 -5.65 3.14
C GLY A 43 -19.49 -6.37 2.63
N ASP A 44 -19.59 -7.17 1.58
CA ASP A 44 -18.47 -7.93 1.01
C ASP A 44 -17.74 -7.10 -0.05
N VAL A 45 -16.43 -6.93 0.13
CA VAL A 45 -15.58 -6.17 -0.79
C VAL A 45 -15.12 -7.01 -1.98
N ALA A 46 -15.23 -8.33 -1.91
CA ALA A 46 -14.80 -9.21 -2.98
C ALA A 46 -15.62 -8.99 -4.26
N GLY A 47 -14.92 -8.84 -5.40
CA GLY A 47 -15.55 -8.71 -6.73
C GLY A 47 -16.12 -7.33 -7.02
N ILE A 48 -15.96 -6.34 -6.14
CA ILE A 48 -16.40 -4.98 -6.41
C ILE A 48 -15.59 -4.36 -7.54
N ALA A 49 -14.27 -4.53 -7.54
CA ALA A 49 -13.42 -4.00 -8.59
C ALA A 49 -13.80 -4.59 -9.94
N GLU A 50 -14.18 -5.87 -9.98
CA GLU A 50 -14.69 -6.55 -11.18
C GLU A 50 -16.01 -5.93 -11.65
N LYS A 51 -16.97 -5.71 -10.73
CA LYS A 51 -18.24 -5.04 -11.05
C LYS A 51 -18.01 -3.62 -11.60
N ILE A 52 -17.14 -2.83 -10.96
CA ILE A 52 -16.81 -1.48 -11.43
C ILE A 52 -16.17 -1.54 -12.82
N LEU A 53 -15.21 -2.45 -13.04
CA LEU A 53 -14.57 -2.63 -14.34
C LEU A 53 -15.61 -3.01 -15.41
N ALA A 54 -16.51 -3.95 -15.11
CA ALA A 54 -17.58 -4.34 -16.03
C ALA A 54 -18.51 -3.17 -16.38
N ILE A 55 -18.86 -2.33 -15.41
CA ILE A 55 -19.68 -1.13 -15.63
C ILE A 55 -18.95 -0.12 -16.52
N LEU A 56 -17.66 0.12 -16.26
CA LEU A 56 -16.84 1.01 -17.08
C LEU A 56 -16.76 0.54 -18.53
N LYS A 57 -16.64 -0.78 -18.75
CA LYS A 57 -16.58 -1.36 -20.11
C LYS A 57 -17.85 -1.17 -20.94
N LEU A 58 -19.00 -0.87 -20.32
CA LEU A 58 -20.24 -0.57 -21.04
C LEU A 58 -20.20 0.80 -21.73
N HIS A 59 -19.28 1.69 -21.33
CA HIS A 59 -19.25 3.05 -21.80
C HIS A 59 -18.09 3.27 -22.81
N PRO A 60 -18.34 3.81 -24.01
CA PRO A 60 -17.31 3.97 -25.05
C PRO A 60 -16.07 4.74 -24.58
N HIS A 61 -16.26 5.75 -23.73
CA HIS A 61 -15.14 6.55 -23.19
C HIS A 61 -14.21 5.74 -22.27
N PHE A 62 -14.72 4.71 -21.59
CA PHE A 62 -13.99 3.93 -20.57
C PHE A 62 -13.65 2.50 -21.04
N ASN A 63 -13.91 2.19 -22.31
CA ASN A 63 -13.71 0.85 -22.86
C ASN A 63 -12.23 0.39 -22.87
N GLY A 64 -11.27 1.30 -22.71
CA GLY A 64 -9.83 1.03 -22.60
C GLY A 64 -9.32 0.96 -21.17
N VAL A 65 -10.18 1.09 -20.15
CA VAL A 65 -9.80 0.80 -18.76
C VAL A 65 -9.67 -0.70 -18.59
N ASP A 66 -8.48 -1.20 -18.30
CA ASP A 66 -8.18 -2.64 -18.24
C ASP A 66 -8.04 -3.17 -16.81
N ARG A 67 -7.89 -2.27 -15.83
CA ARG A 67 -7.84 -2.62 -14.41
C ARG A 67 -8.51 -1.57 -13.55
N VAL A 68 -9.19 -2.04 -12.51
CA VAL A 68 -9.69 -1.25 -11.40
C VAL A 68 -9.09 -1.79 -10.11
N CYS A 69 -8.69 -0.90 -9.21
CA CYS A 69 -8.15 -1.25 -7.90
C CYS A 69 -8.62 -0.26 -6.84
N LEU A 70 -9.15 -0.81 -5.75
CA LEU A 70 -9.57 -0.07 -4.58
C LEU A 70 -8.52 -0.27 -3.49
N ALA A 71 -7.93 0.82 -3.01
CA ALA A 71 -6.97 0.78 -1.92
C ALA A 71 -7.42 1.66 -0.75
N ARG A 72 -7.23 1.18 0.47
CA ARG A 72 -7.47 1.89 1.72
C ARG A 72 -6.16 2.33 2.34
N LYS A 73 -6.14 3.56 2.86
CA LYS A 73 -5.09 4.03 3.76
C LYS A 73 -5.25 3.39 5.14
N VAL A 74 -4.16 2.84 5.66
CA VAL A 74 -4.15 2.18 6.98
C VAL A 74 -3.95 3.22 8.08
N GLY A 75 -5.05 3.67 8.68
CA GLY A 75 -5.04 4.61 9.80
C GLY A 75 -4.24 5.89 9.51
N HIS A 76 -3.35 6.26 10.44
CA HIS A 76 -2.47 7.42 10.30
C HIS A 76 -1.17 7.13 9.54
N THR A 77 -0.95 5.90 9.07
CA THR A 77 0.29 5.54 8.38
C THR A 77 0.28 5.99 6.91
N ASN A 78 1.45 5.94 6.28
CA ASN A 78 1.61 6.08 4.84
C ASN A 78 1.49 4.73 4.08
N GLN A 79 0.79 3.75 4.65
CA GLN A 79 0.54 2.46 4.04
C GLN A 79 -0.81 2.44 3.31
N LEU A 80 -0.82 1.81 2.14
CA LEU A 80 -2.01 1.44 1.40
C LEU A 80 -2.21 -0.07 1.45
N LEU A 81 -3.46 -0.49 1.66
CA LEU A 81 -3.95 -1.85 1.58
C LEU A 81 -4.91 -1.93 0.40
N VAL A 82 -4.62 -2.77 -0.58
CA VAL A 82 -5.56 -3.10 -1.66
C VAL A 82 -6.69 -3.93 -1.06
N LEU A 83 -7.90 -3.39 -1.14
CA LEU A 83 -9.11 -4.07 -0.70
C LEU A 83 -9.56 -5.09 -1.75
N ASP A 84 -9.61 -4.62 -3.00
CA ASP A 84 -9.96 -5.45 -4.15
C ASP A 84 -9.32 -4.89 -5.43
N SER A 85 -8.98 -5.77 -6.35
CA SER A 85 -8.45 -5.40 -7.66
C SER A 85 -8.84 -6.43 -8.71
N SER A 86 -9.42 -5.94 -9.79
CA SER A 86 -9.79 -6.74 -10.95
C SER A 86 -9.16 -6.16 -12.21
N MET A 87 -8.81 -7.03 -13.13
CA MET A 87 -8.22 -6.67 -14.42
C MET A 87 -8.66 -7.64 -15.50
N ILE A 88 -8.66 -7.16 -16.75
CA ILE A 88 -8.70 -8.06 -17.90
C ILE A 88 -7.43 -8.91 -17.87
N PRO A 89 -7.52 -10.23 -18.11
CA PRO A 89 -6.36 -11.10 -18.12
C PRO A 89 -5.39 -10.70 -19.24
N ILE A 90 -4.34 -9.97 -18.86
CA ILE A 90 -3.19 -9.63 -19.71
C ILE A 90 -1.94 -10.30 -19.13
N ALA A 91 -1.84 -10.34 -17.80
CA ALA A 91 -0.78 -10.94 -17.01
C ALA A 91 -1.34 -11.37 -15.64
N GLU A 92 -0.49 -11.93 -14.78
CA GLU A 92 -0.83 -12.22 -13.38
C GLU A 92 -1.14 -10.92 -12.61
N ASN A 93 -2.17 -10.93 -11.76
CA ASN A 93 -2.48 -9.79 -10.91
C ASN A 93 -1.56 -9.73 -9.68
N LEU A 94 -0.45 -9.01 -9.82
CA LEU A 94 0.54 -8.79 -8.76
C LEU A 94 0.05 -7.89 -7.61
N MET A 95 -1.06 -7.18 -7.82
CA MET A 95 -1.64 -6.23 -6.85
C MET A 95 -3.11 -6.57 -6.56
N GLY A 96 -3.37 -7.84 -6.24
CA GLY A 96 -4.68 -8.34 -5.82
C GLY A 96 -5.10 -7.91 -4.40
N GLY A 97 -6.29 -8.34 -3.99
CA GLY A 97 -6.81 -8.11 -2.64
C GLY A 97 -5.83 -8.57 -1.55
N GLY A 98 -5.57 -7.70 -0.58
CA GLY A 98 -4.62 -7.93 0.50
C GLY A 98 -3.18 -7.53 0.19
N TYR A 99 -2.85 -7.10 -1.04
CA TYR A 99 -1.56 -6.45 -1.34
C TYR A 99 -1.43 -5.16 -0.53
N ARG A 100 -0.24 -4.87 -0.03
CA ARG A 100 0.03 -3.67 0.76
C ARG A 100 1.32 -3.05 0.29
N CYS A 101 1.37 -1.73 0.28
CA CYS A 101 2.59 -1.00 0.00
C CYS A 101 2.65 0.28 0.81
N TYR A 102 3.84 0.69 1.18
CA TYR A 102 4.06 2.02 1.69
C TYR A 102 4.28 2.98 0.53
N VAL A 103 3.82 4.22 0.70
CA VAL A 103 3.94 5.29 -0.28
C VAL A 103 4.57 6.49 0.39
N ASP A 104 5.44 7.21 -0.33
CA ASP A 104 6.10 8.40 0.23
C ASP A 104 5.06 9.43 0.69
N ALA A 105 5.09 9.80 1.97
CA ALA A 105 4.14 10.75 2.56
C ALA A 105 4.26 12.15 1.96
N HIS A 106 5.43 12.49 1.41
CA HIS A 106 5.70 13.73 0.68
C HIS A 106 5.60 13.55 -0.84
N GLY A 107 5.29 12.33 -1.29
CA GLY A 107 5.14 12.00 -2.69
C GLY A 107 3.87 12.57 -3.30
N SER A 108 3.86 12.67 -4.62
CA SER A 108 2.75 13.26 -5.38
C SER A 108 1.41 12.50 -5.26
N LEU A 109 1.40 11.31 -4.65
CA LEU A 109 0.18 10.56 -4.37
C LEU A 109 -0.54 11.09 -3.12
N PHE A 110 0.21 11.33 -2.03
CA PHE A 110 -0.34 11.84 -0.76
C PHE A 110 -0.66 13.33 -0.80
N SER A 111 -0.06 14.08 -1.73
CA SER A 111 -0.38 15.49 -1.92
C SER A 111 -1.75 15.73 -2.56
N LEU A 112 -2.44 14.69 -3.05
CA LEU A 112 -3.72 14.82 -3.73
C LEU A 112 -4.85 15.22 -2.76
N LYS A 113 -5.57 16.28 -3.12
CA LYS A 113 -6.72 16.77 -2.36
C LYS A 113 -8.04 16.23 -2.92
N ALA A 114 -9.11 16.39 -2.13
CA ALA A 114 -10.46 16.06 -2.58
C ALA A 114 -10.81 16.78 -3.90
N GLY A 115 -11.21 16.00 -4.91
CA GLY A 115 -11.56 16.52 -6.24
C GLY A 115 -10.38 16.78 -7.17
N GLU A 116 -9.15 16.43 -6.76
CA GLU A 116 -7.99 16.33 -7.64
C GLU A 116 -7.86 14.91 -8.20
N MET A 117 -7.07 14.76 -9.27
CA MET A 117 -6.76 13.48 -9.90
C MET A 117 -5.30 13.49 -10.33
N ARG A 118 -4.65 12.32 -10.27
CA ARG A 118 -3.31 12.12 -10.80
C ARG A 118 -3.36 11.20 -11.99
N ILE A 119 -2.74 11.63 -13.09
CA ILE A 119 -2.62 10.86 -14.32
C ILE A 119 -1.16 10.39 -14.46
N LEU A 120 -0.99 9.13 -14.83
CA LEU A 120 0.26 8.52 -15.27
C LEU A 120 0.10 8.29 -16.78
N HIS A 121 0.73 9.12 -17.60
CA HIS A 121 0.57 9.05 -19.05
C HIS A 121 1.25 7.82 -19.65
N ASP A 122 2.51 7.56 -19.29
CA ASP A 122 3.21 6.35 -19.68
C ASP A 122 4.06 5.81 -18.52
N VAL A 123 3.75 4.61 -18.04
CA VAL A 123 4.46 3.93 -16.96
C VAL A 123 5.89 3.64 -17.40
N THR A 124 6.11 3.26 -18.66
CA THR A 124 7.45 2.95 -19.18
C THR A 124 8.34 4.19 -19.16
N GLU A 125 7.84 5.33 -19.63
CA GLU A 125 8.60 6.59 -19.60
C GLU A 125 8.94 7.01 -18.16
N ILE A 126 7.99 6.83 -17.23
CA ILE A 126 8.24 7.12 -15.82
C ILE A 126 9.31 6.17 -15.29
N THR A 127 9.21 4.86 -15.50
CA THR A 127 10.23 3.91 -15.02
C THR A 127 11.61 4.17 -15.63
N ASP A 128 11.68 4.53 -16.90
CA ASP A 128 12.92 4.85 -17.60
C ASP A 128 13.57 6.12 -17.03
N SER A 129 12.76 7.15 -16.71
CA SER A 129 13.26 8.38 -16.09
C SER A 129 13.93 8.14 -14.74
N TYR A 130 13.42 7.17 -13.98
CA TYR A 130 13.99 6.71 -12.72
C TYR A 130 15.34 6.03 -12.95
N HIS A 131 15.42 5.10 -13.91
CA HIS A 131 16.67 4.45 -14.30
C HIS A 131 17.74 5.46 -14.76
N LEU A 132 17.37 6.44 -15.59
CA LEU A 132 18.28 7.50 -16.05
C LEU A 132 18.82 8.38 -14.91
N GLN A 133 18.03 8.56 -13.84
CA GLN A 133 18.44 9.31 -12.64
C GLN A 133 19.22 8.45 -11.64
N SER A 134 19.53 7.18 -11.96
CA SER A 134 20.07 6.20 -11.00
C SER A 134 19.20 6.08 -9.74
N ARG A 135 17.88 6.20 -9.92
CA ARG A 135 16.85 6.01 -8.91
C ARG A 135 16.07 4.73 -9.28
N PRO A 136 16.33 3.58 -8.69
CA PRO A 136 15.42 2.41 -8.82
C PRO A 136 13.90 2.53 -8.50
N VAL A 137 13.03 3.02 -9.39
CA VAL A 137 11.55 2.78 -9.47
C VAL A 137 10.78 2.19 -8.25
N GLN A 138 9.74 2.90 -7.78
CA GLN A 138 8.78 2.38 -6.80
C GLN A 138 8.14 1.03 -7.23
N ARG A 139 8.17 0.01 -6.36
CA ARG A 139 7.67 -1.36 -6.65
C ARG A 139 6.24 -1.40 -7.20
N SER A 140 5.30 -0.64 -6.63
CA SER A 140 3.93 -0.60 -7.15
C SER A 140 3.86 -0.08 -8.59
N LEU A 141 4.73 0.88 -8.96
CA LEU A 141 4.83 1.36 -10.33
C LEU A 141 5.47 0.31 -11.25
N ARG A 142 6.52 -0.39 -10.77
CA ARG A 142 7.11 -1.52 -11.48
C ARG A 142 6.08 -2.62 -11.75
N TYR A 143 5.26 -2.97 -10.76
CA TYR A 143 4.19 -3.96 -10.89
C TYR A 143 3.11 -3.55 -11.88
N ILE A 144 2.75 -2.26 -11.95
CA ILE A 144 1.85 -1.77 -13.00
C ILE A 144 2.45 -2.10 -14.38
N GLY A 145 3.75 -1.86 -14.59
CA GLY A 145 4.46 -2.18 -15.83
C GLY A 145 4.57 -3.70 -16.09
N GLU A 146 4.95 -4.49 -15.09
CA GLU A 146 5.05 -5.96 -15.19
C GLU A 146 3.70 -6.62 -15.53
N MET A 147 2.59 -6.03 -15.07
CA MET A 147 1.23 -6.48 -15.42
C MET A 147 0.78 -6.03 -16.82
N GLY A 148 1.63 -5.34 -17.57
CA GLY A 148 1.35 -4.89 -18.95
C GLY A 148 0.57 -3.58 -19.05
N PHE A 149 0.40 -2.83 -17.96
CA PHE A 149 -0.27 -1.54 -18.00
C PHE A 149 0.70 -0.41 -18.35
N ARG A 150 0.22 0.50 -19.20
CA ARG A 150 1.01 1.63 -19.72
C ARG A 150 0.54 2.96 -19.20
N SER A 151 -0.71 3.11 -18.77
CA SER A 151 -1.18 4.38 -18.21
C SER A 151 -2.07 4.15 -16.99
N GLY A 152 -2.28 5.21 -16.20
CA GLY A 152 -3.05 5.13 -14.97
C GLY A 152 -3.74 6.43 -14.58
N LEU A 153 -4.86 6.28 -13.89
CA LEU A 153 -5.60 7.36 -13.25
C LEU A 153 -5.77 6.99 -11.77
N CYS A 154 -5.41 7.92 -10.90
CA CYS A 154 -5.55 7.81 -9.46
C CYS A 154 -6.47 8.92 -8.95
N ILE A 155 -7.50 8.54 -8.21
CA ILE A 155 -8.47 9.46 -7.63
C ILE A 155 -8.53 9.25 -6.11
N PRO A 156 -8.30 10.29 -5.29
CA PRO A 156 -8.36 10.17 -3.83
C PRO A 156 -9.80 10.00 -3.36
N CYS A 157 -10.00 9.07 -2.43
CA CYS A 157 -11.26 8.87 -1.72
C CYS A 157 -11.15 9.56 -0.35
N THR A 158 -11.93 10.63 -0.15
CA THR A 158 -11.85 11.46 1.06
C THR A 158 -13.19 11.54 1.78
N PHE A 159 -13.17 11.58 3.11
CA PHE A 159 -14.34 11.84 3.95
C PHE A 159 -13.99 12.81 5.07
N LYS A 160 -14.74 13.91 5.17
CA LYS A 160 -14.52 15.02 6.10
C LYS A 160 -13.08 15.54 6.04
N ASP A 161 -12.60 15.77 4.82
CA ASP A 161 -11.24 16.21 4.51
C ASP A 161 -10.12 15.22 4.90
N GLU A 162 -10.46 14.03 5.37
CA GLU A 162 -9.50 12.94 5.63
C GLU A 162 -9.37 12.03 4.40
N LEU A 163 -8.14 11.76 3.99
CA LEU A 163 -7.83 10.76 2.96
C LEU A 163 -8.07 9.35 3.51
N LEU A 164 -9.08 8.66 2.98
CA LEU A 164 -9.40 7.28 3.34
C LEU A 164 -8.67 6.26 2.46
N GLY A 165 -8.30 6.63 1.23
CA GLY A 165 -7.71 5.72 0.26
C GLY A 165 -7.80 6.24 -1.17
N TYR A 166 -7.74 5.33 -2.15
CA TYR A 166 -7.68 5.68 -3.56
C TYR A 166 -8.47 4.70 -4.43
N LEU A 167 -9.06 5.24 -5.49
CA LEU A 167 -9.52 4.50 -6.66
C LEU A 167 -8.44 4.60 -7.74
N PHE A 168 -7.90 3.47 -8.15
CA PHE A 168 -6.96 3.36 -9.25
C PHE A 168 -7.63 2.72 -10.47
N MET A 169 -7.40 3.30 -11.63
CA MET A 169 -7.73 2.73 -12.93
C MET A 169 -6.47 2.67 -13.79
N ASN A 170 -6.27 1.59 -14.54
CA ASN A 170 -5.14 1.45 -15.44
C ASN A 170 -5.60 1.03 -16.84
N SER A 171 -4.78 1.33 -17.84
CA SER A 171 -4.96 0.89 -19.22
C SER A 171 -3.64 0.31 -19.75
N SER A 172 -3.75 -0.70 -20.60
CA SER A 172 -2.63 -1.23 -21.41
C SER A 172 -2.20 -0.27 -22.50
N GLN A 173 -3.01 0.75 -22.82
CA GLN A 173 -2.68 1.77 -23.81
C GLN A 173 -1.90 2.93 -23.15
N PRO A 174 -0.81 3.40 -23.76
CA PRO A 174 -0.14 4.60 -23.31
C PRO A 174 -1.03 5.83 -23.55
N ILE A 175 -0.93 6.82 -22.67
CA ILE A 175 -1.63 8.11 -22.75
C ILE A 175 -3.17 7.95 -22.87
N TYR A 176 -3.75 6.87 -22.34
CA TYR A 176 -5.20 6.63 -22.42
C TYR A 176 -6.00 7.63 -21.57
N PHE A 177 -5.50 7.91 -20.36
CA PHE A 177 -6.13 8.87 -19.47
C PHE A 177 -5.68 10.29 -19.83
N HIS A 178 -6.67 11.16 -20.00
CA HIS A 178 -6.48 12.59 -20.23
C HIS A 178 -7.18 13.41 -19.14
N LEU A 179 -6.96 14.73 -19.14
CA LEU A 179 -7.71 15.61 -18.27
C LEU A 179 -9.22 15.43 -18.55
N PRO A 180 -10.04 15.21 -17.51
CA PRO A 180 -11.47 14.97 -17.67
C PRO A 180 -12.15 16.15 -18.35
N ARG A 181 -13.08 15.84 -19.24
CA ARG A 181 -14.09 16.78 -19.73
C ARG A 181 -15.17 16.97 -18.67
N ASN A 182 -16.00 18.00 -18.82
CA ASN A 182 -17.07 18.35 -17.86
C ASN A 182 -17.98 17.17 -17.50
N GLN A 183 -18.35 16.33 -18.47
CA GLN A 183 -19.20 15.15 -18.28
C GLN A 183 -18.50 14.04 -17.47
N ASP A 184 -17.20 13.86 -17.67
CA ASP A 184 -16.42 12.80 -17.03
C ASP A 184 -16.34 13.03 -15.51
N TYR A 185 -16.35 14.28 -15.07
CA TYR A 185 -16.37 14.62 -13.65
C TYR A 185 -17.57 14.05 -12.90
N LEU A 186 -18.75 14.00 -13.53
CA LEU A 186 -19.94 13.43 -12.88
C LEU A 186 -19.76 11.93 -12.69
N ILE A 187 -19.27 11.24 -13.71
CA ILE A 187 -19.00 9.79 -13.67
C ILE A 187 -17.93 9.47 -12.64
N TYR A 188 -16.78 10.14 -12.69
CA TYR A 188 -15.71 9.96 -11.71
C TYR A 188 -16.20 10.25 -10.29
N SER A 189 -17.03 11.28 -10.10
CA SER A 189 -17.59 11.59 -8.78
C SER A 189 -18.47 10.46 -8.24
N GLN A 190 -19.28 9.82 -9.08
CA GLN A 190 -20.08 8.67 -8.66
C GLN A 190 -19.20 7.47 -8.29
N LEU A 191 -18.21 7.15 -9.12
CA LEU A 191 -17.26 6.07 -8.86
C LEU A 191 -16.49 6.30 -7.55
N VAL A 192 -16.03 7.54 -7.32
CA VAL A 192 -15.35 7.94 -6.08
C VAL A 192 -16.28 7.85 -4.87
N GLN A 193 -17.56 8.22 -4.99
CA GLN A 193 -18.52 8.08 -3.89
C GLN A 193 -18.72 6.62 -3.50
N ILE A 194 -18.86 5.73 -4.49
CA ILE A 194 -18.98 4.29 -4.26
C ILE A 194 -17.71 3.77 -3.58
N ALA A 195 -16.54 4.05 -4.16
CA ALA A 195 -15.24 3.66 -3.60
C ALA A 195 -15.05 4.17 -2.16
N THR A 196 -15.40 5.43 -1.90
CA THR A 196 -15.31 6.05 -0.56
C THR A 196 -16.22 5.34 0.44
N SER A 197 -17.46 5.03 0.05
CA SER A 197 -18.40 4.30 0.91
C SER A 197 -17.89 2.89 1.24
N ILE A 198 -17.28 2.21 0.26
CA ILE A 198 -16.66 0.90 0.43
C ILE A 198 -15.52 0.97 1.44
N ILE A 199 -14.56 1.86 1.18
CA ILE A 199 -13.39 2.04 2.01
C ILE A 199 -13.80 2.40 3.44
N GLN A 200 -14.79 3.28 3.63
CA GLN A 200 -15.26 3.71 4.94
C GLN A 200 -15.87 2.55 5.76
N ARG A 201 -16.64 1.67 5.11
CA ARG A 201 -17.32 0.55 5.77
C ARG A 201 -16.43 -0.66 6.02
N TYR A 202 -15.36 -0.81 5.23
CA TYR A 202 -14.41 -1.88 5.44
C TYR A 202 -13.86 -1.81 6.87
N ARG A 203 -13.78 -2.95 7.56
CA ARG A 203 -13.11 -3.02 8.85
C ARG A 203 -11.74 -3.61 8.62
N LEU A 204 -10.71 -2.90 9.05
CA LEU A 204 -9.38 -3.48 9.05
C LEU A 204 -9.39 -4.70 10.00
N PRO A 205 -8.69 -5.79 9.67
CA PRO A 205 -8.55 -6.92 10.59
C PRO A 205 -8.06 -6.47 11.97
N ALA A 206 -8.41 -7.20 13.03
CA ALA A 206 -8.03 -6.86 14.41
C ALA A 206 -6.50 -6.69 14.62
N SER A 207 -5.68 -7.35 13.79
CA SER A 207 -4.22 -7.13 13.76
C SER A 207 -3.80 -5.69 13.46
N TYR A 208 -4.71 -4.86 12.95
CA TYR A 208 -4.52 -3.43 12.72
C TYR A 208 -5.08 -2.53 13.81
N GLU A 209 -6.00 -3.03 14.63
CA GLU A 209 -6.66 -2.24 15.67
C GLU A 209 -5.73 -1.99 16.87
N GLY A 210 -4.59 -2.71 16.98
CA GLY A 210 -3.55 -2.53 18.02
C GLY A 210 -2.25 -1.81 17.58
N LEU A 211 -2.06 -1.56 16.28
CA LEU A 211 -1.00 -0.67 15.77
C LEU A 211 -1.13 0.86 16.09
N PRO A 212 -2.30 1.45 16.50
CA PRO A 212 -2.50 2.91 16.42
C PRO A 212 -1.63 3.81 17.30
N GLU A 213 -1.26 3.42 18.52
CA GLU A 213 -0.63 4.38 19.44
C GLU A 213 0.89 4.54 19.22
N LEU A 214 1.60 3.45 18.92
CA LEU A 214 3.05 3.52 18.67
C LEU A 214 3.40 3.84 17.22
N ALA A 215 2.62 3.38 16.23
CA ALA A 215 2.89 3.72 14.83
C ALA A 215 2.68 5.22 14.55
N TYR A 216 1.71 5.87 15.22
CA TYR A 216 1.48 7.31 15.09
C TYR A 216 2.69 8.17 15.51
N LEU A 217 3.44 7.72 16.52
CA LEU A 217 4.59 8.46 17.05
C LEU A 217 5.78 8.52 16.08
N TYR A 218 5.79 7.69 15.04
CA TYR A 218 7.01 7.48 14.27
C TYR A 218 6.78 7.35 12.73
N CYS A 219 5.57 7.14 12.21
CA CYS A 219 5.34 6.82 10.79
C CYS A 219 5.20 8.04 9.86
N TRP A 220 6.30 8.71 9.50
CA TRP A 220 6.23 9.81 8.50
C TRP A 220 7.34 9.82 7.45
N ASP A 221 8.50 9.20 7.71
CA ASP A 221 9.64 9.29 6.80
C ASP A 221 9.90 7.98 6.05
N SER A 222 9.99 8.05 4.73
CA SER A 222 10.70 7.06 3.91
C SER A 222 12.13 7.53 3.64
N ARG A 223 13.12 6.65 3.80
CA ARG A 223 14.54 6.98 3.59
C ARG A 223 15.21 5.91 2.75
N ILE A 224 16.25 6.28 2.00
CA ILE A 224 17.18 5.31 1.43
C ILE A 224 17.84 4.55 2.60
N PHE A 225 17.90 3.23 2.50
CA PHE A 225 18.51 2.42 3.53
C PHE A 225 19.98 2.78 3.73
N ASN A 226 20.32 2.99 5.00
CA ASN A 226 21.67 3.30 5.44
C ASN A 226 21.87 2.59 6.78
N THR A 227 22.84 1.68 6.82
CA THR A 227 23.11 0.84 7.99
C THR A 227 23.40 1.66 9.25
N SER A 228 24.23 2.70 9.13
CA SER A 228 24.60 3.58 10.25
C SER A 228 23.40 4.34 10.80
N PHE A 229 22.58 4.91 9.93
CA PHE A 229 21.35 5.59 10.35
C PHE A 229 20.39 4.61 11.02
N PHE A 230 20.14 3.44 10.42
CA PHE A 230 19.23 2.44 10.96
C PHE A 230 19.71 1.94 12.33
N ALA A 231 20.99 1.59 12.47
CA ALA A 231 21.60 1.15 13.73
C ALA A 231 21.43 2.20 14.83
N LYS A 232 21.74 3.47 14.53
CA LYS A 232 21.61 4.58 15.49
C LYS A 232 20.15 4.80 15.89
N HIS A 233 19.23 4.75 14.93
CA HIS A 233 17.81 4.95 15.19
C HIS A 233 17.24 3.82 16.04
N LEU A 234 17.57 2.57 15.70
CA LEU A 234 17.16 1.39 16.45
C LEU A 234 17.75 1.40 17.86
N THR A 235 19.05 1.65 18.02
CA THR A 235 19.71 1.76 19.34
C THR A 235 18.96 2.73 20.23
N ARG A 236 18.69 3.94 19.73
CA ARG A 236 17.97 4.98 20.48
C ARG A 236 16.60 4.47 20.97
N VAL A 237 15.82 3.87 20.07
CA VAL A 237 14.47 3.38 20.43
C VAL A 237 14.55 2.23 21.44
N LEU A 238 15.45 1.28 21.26
CA LEU A 238 15.60 0.17 22.22
C LEU A 238 16.08 0.67 23.59
N THR A 239 17.00 1.63 23.65
CA THR A 239 17.43 2.26 24.91
C THR A 239 16.29 3.00 25.60
N GLU A 240 15.50 3.77 24.85
CA GLU A 240 14.34 4.48 25.38
C GLU A 240 13.29 3.51 25.95
N GLN A 241 13.04 2.39 25.28
CA GLN A 241 11.99 1.43 25.64
C GLN A 241 12.40 0.41 26.71
N PHE A 242 13.68 -0.03 26.72
CA PHE A 242 14.18 -1.05 27.64
C PHE A 242 15.04 -0.49 28.78
N HIS A 243 15.25 0.84 28.81
CA HIS A 243 16.06 1.53 29.82
C HIS A 243 17.48 0.94 30.00
N THR A 244 18.01 0.33 28.95
CA THR A 244 19.31 -0.35 28.94
C THR A 244 20.06 0.03 27.66
N GLU A 245 21.36 0.30 27.77
CA GLU A 245 22.20 0.47 26.58
C GLU A 245 22.39 -0.89 25.91
N LEU A 246 21.66 -1.11 24.82
CA LEU A 246 21.80 -2.30 23.99
C LEU A 246 22.60 -1.94 22.73
N PRO A 247 23.84 -2.41 22.58
CA PRO A 247 24.61 -2.22 21.36
C PRO A 247 23.88 -2.85 20.16
N VAL A 248 23.65 -2.04 19.12
CA VAL A 248 23.07 -2.52 17.86
C VAL A 248 24.11 -2.43 16.76
N GLU A 249 24.45 -3.58 16.19
CA GLU A 249 25.30 -3.68 15.01
C GLU A 249 24.42 -4.00 13.79
N VAL A 250 24.48 -3.16 12.76
CA VAL A 250 23.79 -3.43 11.49
C VAL A 250 24.83 -3.59 10.39
N THR A 251 24.83 -4.76 9.77
CA THR A 251 25.66 -5.08 8.60
C THR A 251 24.79 -5.29 7.37
N ALA A 252 25.41 -5.13 6.20
CA ALA A 252 24.75 -5.16 4.90
C ALA A 252 25.65 -5.96 3.93
N ALA A 253 25.10 -6.92 3.19
CA ALA A 253 25.80 -7.59 2.10
C ALA A 253 26.34 -6.58 1.05
N GLN A 254 27.48 -6.90 0.43
CA GLN A 254 28.22 -5.96 -0.45
C GLN A 254 27.44 -5.47 -1.68
N ASN A 255 26.41 -6.21 -2.12
CA ASN A 255 25.64 -5.94 -3.34
C ASN A 255 24.16 -5.66 -3.07
N ILE A 256 23.84 -5.03 -1.94
CA ILE A 256 22.44 -4.67 -1.66
C ILE A 256 21.99 -3.57 -2.62
N PRO A 257 20.89 -3.76 -3.37
CA PRO A 257 20.33 -2.70 -4.19
C PRO A 257 19.88 -1.53 -3.32
N THR A 258 19.99 -0.31 -3.82
CA THR A 258 19.46 0.87 -3.15
C THR A 258 17.94 0.75 -3.00
N PHE A 259 17.43 0.84 -1.77
CA PHE A 259 16.02 0.62 -1.45
C PHE A 259 15.53 1.66 -0.42
N LEU A 260 14.26 2.10 -0.52
CA LEU A 260 13.65 2.91 0.54
C LEU A 260 13.04 1.97 1.56
N TYR A 261 12.97 2.47 2.78
CA TYR A 261 12.28 1.83 3.87
C TYR A 261 11.68 2.90 4.78
N SER A 262 10.76 2.48 5.65
CA SER A 262 10.34 3.29 6.79
C SER A 262 11.20 2.87 7.99
N PRO A 263 12.15 3.72 8.45
CA PRO A 263 13.01 3.39 9.58
C PRO A 263 12.23 3.01 10.82
N THR A 264 11.20 3.79 11.09
CA THR A 264 10.23 3.53 12.13
C THR A 264 9.63 2.14 12.07
N MET A 265 9.08 1.75 10.93
CA MET A 265 8.39 0.47 10.83
C MET A 265 9.38 -0.66 11.08
N MET A 266 10.56 -0.58 10.46
CA MET A 266 11.61 -1.57 10.69
C MET A 266 12.04 -1.62 12.15
N VAL A 267 12.19 -0.47 12.82
CA VAL A 267 12.48 -0.43 14.26
C VAL A 267 11.35 -1.02 15.09
N PHE A 268 10.09 -0.70 14.78
CA PHE A 268 8.93 -1.26 15.47
C PHE A 268 8.91 -2.77 15.36
N PHE A 269 9.19 -3.35 14.18
CA PHE A 269 9.24 -4.81 14.04
C PHE A 269 10.34 -5.44 14.86
N VAL A 270 11.54 -4.85 14.84
CA VAL A 270 12.65 -5.35 15.66
C VAL A 270 12.29 -5.25 17.15
N TRP A 271 11.86 -4.09 17.62
CA TRP A 271 11.44 -3.90 19.02
C TRP A 271 10.35 -4.90 19.43
N HIS A 272 9.30 -5.01 18.62
CA HIS A 272 8.19 -5.90 18.89
C HIS A 272 8.64 -7.37 18.92
N ALA A 273 9.53 -7.78 18.02
CA ALA A 273 10.16 -9.10 18.03
C ALA A 273 10.85 -9.38 19.36
N LEU A 274 11.64 -8.41 19.85
CA LEU A 274 12.39 -8.55 21.10
C LEU A 274 11.45 -8.67 22.31
N VAL A 275 10.38 -7.88 22.35
CA VAL A 275 9.34 -7.94 23.39
C VAL A 275 8.65 -9.31 23.40
N GLN A 276 8.23 -9.81 22.24
CA GLN A 276 7.56 -11.11 22.14
C GLN A 276 8.48 -12.27 22.49
N LEU A 277 9.77 -12.17 22.17
CA LEU A 277 10.80 -13.13 22.55
C LEU A 277 11.14 -13.08 24.06
N GLN A 278 10.71 -12.06 24.79
CA GLN A 278 11.05 -11.85 26.20
C GLN A 278 12.57 -11.91 26.46
N VAL A 279 13.37 -11.42 25.51
CA VAL A 279 14.83 -11.46 25.56
C VAL A 279 15.44 -10.13 25.98
N GLN A 280 14.64 -9.07 26.15
CA GLN A 280 15.14 -7.72 26.42
C GLN A 280 16.10 -7.65 27.60
N ASP A 281 15.84 -8.39 28.68
CA ASP A 281 16.66 -8.36 29.91
C ASP A 281 17.92 -9.26 29.83
N LYS A 282 18.05 -10.04 28.76
CA LYS A 282 19.14 -11.02 28.57
C LYS A 282 20.06 -10.68 27.39
N LEU A 283 19.69 -9.69 26.59
CA LEU A 283 20.46 -9.29 25.42
C LEU A 283 21.66 -8.44 25.83
N THR A 284 22.85 -8.90 25.44
CA THR A 284 24.08 -8.12 25.59
C THR A 284 24.40 -7.32 24.33
N ALA A 285 23.92 -7.77 23.17
CA ALA A 285 24.03 -7.07 21.90
C ALA A 285 22.96 -7.58 20.91
N LEU A 286 22.58 -6.71 19.98
CA LEU A 286 21.71 -7.03 18.86
C LEU A 286 22.49 -6.88 17.55
N ARG A 287 22.55 -7.95 16.75
CA ARG A 287 23.17 -7.91 15.43
C ARG A 287 22.11 -8.10 14.35
N ILE A 288 22.06 -7.21 13.37
CA ILE A 288 21.16 -7.30 12.23
C ILE A 288 22.00 -7.39 10.97
N HIS A 289 21.84 -8.48 10.22
CA HIS A 289 22.42 -8.60 8.89
C HIS A 289 21.34 -8.41 7.84
N VAL A 290 21.50 -7.40 6.99
CA VAL A 290 20.66 -7.20 5.81
C VAL A 290 21.34 -7.83 4.61
N GLU A 291 20.58 -8.57 3.80
CA GLU A 291 21.08 -9.19 2.57
C GLU A 291 19.98 -9.30 1.51
N PRO A 292 20.32 -9.36 0.21
CA PRO A 292 19.33 -9.61 -0.82
C PRO A 292 18.94 -11.09 -0.90
N THR A 293 17.68 -11.36 -1.26
CA THR A 293 17.24 -12.72 -1.64
C THR A 293 17.58 -13.01 -3.11
N ALA A 294 17.50 -14.28 -3.50
CA ALA A 294 17.62 -14.71 -4.90
C ALA A 294 16.60 -14.01 -5.82
N ASP A 295 15.45 -13.61 -5.28
CA ASP A 295 14.35 -12.96 -6.01
C ASP A 295 14.48 -11.43 -6.04
N GLY A 296 15.58 -10.88 -5.50
CA GLY A 296 15.84 -9.45 -5.43
C GLY A 296 15.13 -8.72 -4.28
N ASP A 297 14.57 -9.47 -3.32
CA ASP A 297 14.07 -8.92 -2.07
C ASP A 297 15.21 -8.65 -1.09
N LEU A 298 14.87 -8.21 0.13
CA LEU A 298 15.82 -8.09 1.21
C LEU A 298 15.36 -8.92 2.40
N VAL A 299 16.32 -9.44 3.16
CA VAL A 299 16.11 -10.17 4.40
C VAL A 299 16.91 -9.50 5.49
N GLY A 300 16.29 -9.28 6.64
CA GLY A 300 16.93 -8.83 7.86
C GLY A 300 17.06 -10.02 8.81
N ARG A 301 18.27 -10.53 8.98
CA ARG A 301 18.57 -11.59 9.94
C ARG A 301 18.94 -10.96 11.27
N LEU A 302 18.16 -11.24 12.33
CA LEU A 302 18.51 -10.86 13.69
C LEU A 302 19.32 -11.98 14.34
N GLY A 303 20.59 -11.70 14.60
CA GLY A 303 21.42 -12.44 15.54
C GLY A 303 21.24 -11.87 16.94
N LEU A 304 20.87 -12.73 17.88
CA LEU A 304 20.74 -12.40 19.30
C LEU A 304 21.95 -12.97 20.03
N GLU A 305 22.82 -12.10 20.55
CA GLU A 305 23.98 -12.53 21.33
C GLU A 305 23.62 -12.62 22.81
N GLY A 306 24.01 -13.73 23.46
CA GLY A 306 23.74 -13.97 24.89
C GLY A 306 22.44 -14.73 25.19
N THR A 307 21.67 -15.14 24.18
CA THR A 307 20.43 -15.92 24.38
C THR A 307 20.27 -17.05 23.36
N THR A 308 19.85 -18.22 23.82
CA THR A 308 19.26 -19.26 22.95
C THR A 308 17.76 -18.99 22.91
N PRO A 309 17.14 -18.72 21.74
CA PRO A 309 15.70 -18.51 21.65
C PRO A 309 14.99 -19.75 22.19
N HIS A 310 14.11 -19.59 23.18
CA HIS A 310 13.32 -20.70 23.67
C HIS A 310 12.32 -21.14 22.58
N ALA A 311 12.35 -22.42 22.20
CA ALA A 311 11.56 -22.97 21.09
C ALA A 311 10.04 -22.71 21.18
N TYR A 312 9.50 -22.47 22.37
CA TYR A 312 8.06 -22.21 22.60
C TYR A 312 7.62 -20.76 22.28
N LEU A 313 8.54 -19.79 22.17
CA LEU A 313 8.22 -18.39 21.85
C LEU A 313 8.22 -18.10 20.35
N VAL A 314 8.73 -19.04 19.54
CA VAL A 314 8.86 -18.90 18.09
C VAL A 314 7.50 -18.88 17.36
N PRO A 315 6.52 -19.78 17.66
CA PRO A 315 5.27 -19.82 16.90
C PRO A 315 4.42 -18.55 16.95
N PRO A 316 4.19 -17.89 18.12
CA PRO A 316 3.40 -16.65 18.18
C PRO A 316 4.01 -15.50 17.39
N ILE A 317 5.34 -15.43 17.32
CA ILE A 317 6.06 -14.41 16.56
C ILE A 317 5.88 -14.62 15.06
N LEU A 318 5.98 -15.88 14.62
CA LEU A 318 5.76 -16.25 13.23
C LEU A 318 4.31 -15.91 12.81
N GLU A 319 3.33 -16.24 13.65
CA GLU A 319 1.91 -15.94 13.39
C GLU A 319 1.62 -14.43 13.34
N GLN A 320 2.21 -13.63 14.24
CA GLN A 320 2.03 -12.18 14.25
C GLN A 320 2.78 -11.49 13.12
N ALA A 321 4.02 -11.91 12.82
CA ALA A 321 4.75 -11.47 11.64
C ALA A 321 3.92 -11.72 10.39
N GLN A 322 3.32 -12.92 10.24
CA GLN A 322 2.41 -13.24 9.14
C GLN A 322 1.14 -12.39 9.16
N ALA A 323 0.54 -12.13 10.32
CA ALA A 323 -0.68 -11.31 10.45
C ALA A 323 -0.45 -9.85 10.01
N ILE A 324 0.73 -9.31 10.32
CA ILE A 324 1.19 -8.00 9.85
C ILE A 324 2.00 -8.12 8.56
N GLY A 325 1.95 -9.27 7.88
CA GLY A 325 2.33 -9.58 6.51
C GLY A 325 3.82 -9.76 6.18
N TYR A 326 4.66 -10.01 7.18
CA TYR A 326 6.05 -10.44 7.02
C TYR A 326 6.15 -11.96 7.16
N ARG A 327 7.14 -12.54 6.48
CA ARG A 327 7.58 -13.90 6.82
C ARG A 327 8.72 -13.77 7.82
N ALA A 328 8.68 -14.55 8.88
CA ALA A 328 9.84 -14.77 9.72
C ALA A 328 10.17 -16.26 9.72
N GLU A 329 11.42 -16.61 10.02
CA GLU A 329 11.87 -17.99 10.23
C GLU A 329 12.90 -18.01 11.34
N VAL A 330 12.91 -19.07 12.13
CA VAL A 330 13.98 -19.32 13.09
C VAL A 330 14.77 -20.53 12.62
N SER A 331 16.06 -20.34 12.40
CA SER A 331 17.01 -21.40 12.02
C SER A 331 18.31 -21.17 12.78
N ASP A 332 18.81 -22.22 13.44
CA ASP A 332 20.09 -22.22 14.16
C ASP A 332 20.25 -21.07 15.17
N GLY A 333 19.18 -20.76 15.91
CA GLY A 333 19.16 -19.66 16.90
C GLY A 333 19.10 -18.26 16.31
N THR A 334 19.01 -18.13 14.98
CA THR A 334 18.85 -16.86 14.25
C THR A 334 17.39 -16.66 13.88
N LEU A 335 16.83 -15.50 14.20
CA LEU A 335 15.50 -15.09 13.75
C LEU A 335 15.65 -14.25 12.49
N SER A 336 15.26 -14.81 11.35
CA SER A 336 15.28 -14.14 10.05
C SER A 336 13.92 -13.54 9.75
N TYR A 337 13.86 -12.23 9.48
CA TYR A 337 12.68 -11.59 8.91
C TYR A 337 12.90 -11.38 7.42
N TYR A 338 11.96 -11.86 6.64
CA TYR A 338 11.94 -11.72 5.20
C TYR A 338 11.03 -10.56 4.84
N TRP A 339 11.59 -9.57 4.16
CA TRP A 339 10.82 -8.54 3.47
C TRP A 339 10.47 -9.11 2.08
N LYS A 340 9.64 -10.16 2.02
CA LYS A 340 9.56 -11.08 0.86
C LYS A 340 8.62 -10.62 -0.27
N LYS A 341 8.89 -11.13 -1.48
CA LYS A 341 8.01 -11.41 -2.63
C LYS A 341 7.74 -12.94 -2.71
N ASP A 342 6.51 -13.31 -3.09
CA ASP A 342 5.94 -14.65 -3.45
C ASP A 342 5.68 -15.67 -2.31
N GLU A 343 4.42 -16.08 -2.03
CA GLU A 343 3.49 -16.90 -2.84
C GLU A 343 2.02 -16.40 -2.90
N PRO A 344 1.23 -16.76 -3.93
CA PRO A 344 -0.12 -16.24 -4.20
C PRO A 344 -1.16 -16.69 -3.16
N ALA A 345 -2.08 -15.77 -2.88
CA ALA A 345 -3.27 -15.87 -2.02
C ALA A 345 -3.12 -15.53 -0.53
N ARG A 346 -3.84 -14.47 -0.16
CA ARG A 346 -4.37 -14.06 1.17
C ARG A 346 -3.37 -13.47 2.17
N GLY A 347 -3.26 -12.14 2.10
CA GLY A 347 -2.74 -11.28 3.18
C GLY A 347 -1.22 -11.11 3.15
N ARG A 348 -0.73 -10.02 2.54
CA ARG A 348 0.70 -9.74 2.39
C ARG A 348 1.04 -8.31 2.81
N THR A 349 2.13 -8.10 3.55
CA THR A 349 2.67 -6.76 3.87
C THR A 349 4.05 -6.61 3.30
N ASP A 350 4.18 -5.71 2.33
CA ASP A 350 5.46 -5.48 1.69
C ASP A 350 6.02 -4.12 2.16
N ILE A 351 7.14 -4.16 2.89
CA ILE A 351 8.08 -3.03 3.02
C ILE A 351 9.28 -3.35 2.14
N LEU A 352 9.14 -3.07 0.86
CA LEU A 352 10.29 -2.89 -0.01
C LEU A 352 9.94 -1.82 -1.01
N TYR A 353 10.59 -0.68 -0.88
CA TYR A 353 10.73 0.23 -1.99
C TYR A 353 12.06 -0.12 -2.63
N SER A 354 12.13 -0.57 -3.88
CA SER A 354 13.30 -0.22 -4.69
C SER A 354 13.23 1.32 -4.86
N VAL A 355 14.35 2.05 -4.69
CA VAL A 355 14.47 3.55 -4.72
C VAL A 355 14.06 4.20 -6.02
#